data_AF-A0A5K0VB71-F1
#
_entry.id   AF-A0A5K0VB71-F1
#
_cell.length_a   1.000
_cell.length_b   1.000
_cell.length_c   1.000
_cell.angle_alpha   90.00
_cell.angle_beta   90.00
_cell.angle_gamma   90.00
#
_symmetry.space_group_name_H-M   'P 1'
#
loop_
_entity.id
_entity.type
_entity.pdbx_description
1 polymer ?
#
loop_
_entity_poly.entity_id
_entity_poly.type
_entity_poly.pdbx_seq_one_letter_code
_entity_poly.pdbx_strand_id
1 'polypeptide(L)' 'IENEYGLEAKALGPAGHAYMTWAANMAVGTETGVPWVMCKEDDAPDPV' A
#
# COMPACT_ATOMS: atom_id res chain seq x y z
N ILE A 1 0.25 1.17 -6.72
CA ILE A 1 -0.08 -0.26 -6.49
C ILE A 1 -1.35 -0.31 -5.64
N GLU A 2 -2.13 -1.39 -5.74
CA GLU A 2 -3.49 -1.48 -5.18
C GLU A 2 -4.47 -0.43 -5.73
N ASN A 3 -5.77 -0.61 -5.46
CA ASN A 3 -6.80 0.33 -5.90
C ASN A 3 -7.89 0.53 -4.83
N GLU A 4 -7.89 1.70 -4.20
CA GLU A 4 -8.89 2.15 -3.23
C GLU A 4 -9.05 1.26 -1.99
N TYR A 5 -8.03 0.46 -1.66
CA TYR A 5 -8.09 -0.55 -0.60
C TYR A 5 -8.13 0.03 0.84
N GLY A 6 -8.01 1.35 1.02
CA GLY A 6 -7.95 1.95 2.35
C GLY A 6 -9.21 1.72 3.20
N LEU A 7 -10.38 1.52 2.57
CA LEU A 7 -11.60 1.16 3.31
C LEU A 7 -11.57 -0.31 3.77
N GLU A 8 -11.11 -1.20 2.90
CA GLU A 8 -10.93 -2.62 3.19
C GLU A 8 -9.86 -2.84 4.25
N ALA A 9 -8.73 -2.12 4.17
CA ALA A 9 -7.67 -2.15 5.17
C ALA A 9 -8.20 -1.78 6.56
N LYS A 10 -9.01 -0.71 6.65
CA LYS A 10 -9.67 -0.29 7.90
C LYS A 10 -10.66 -1.34 8.41
N ALA A 11 -11.46 -1.95 7.53
CA ALA A 11 -12.40 -3.00 7.89
C ALA A 11 -11.73 -4.28 8.40
N LEU A 12 -10.55 -4.61 7.84
CA LEU A 12 -9.74 -5.77 8.22
C LEU A 12 -8.77 -5.49 9.37
N GLY A 13 -8.66 -4.24 9.80
CA GLY A 13 -7.86 -3.82 10.95
C GLY A 13 -6.37 -4.20 10.79
N PRO A 14 -5.74 -4.82 11.82
CA PRO A 14 -4.30 -5.12 11.79
C PRO A 14 -3.86 -5.98 10.60
N ALA A 15 -4.71 -6.90 10.12
CA ALA A 15 -4.39 -7.75 8.98
C ALA A 15 -4.38 -6.94 7.66
N GLY A 16 -5.33 -6.02 7.51
CA GLY A 16 -5.39 -5.10 6.37
C GLY A 16 -4.17 -4.17 6.33
N HIS A 17 -3.81 -3.59 7.46
CA HIS A 17 -2.60 -2.76 7.57
C HIS A 17 -1.32 -3.55 7.25
N ALA A 18 -1.18 -4.77 7.78
CA ALA A 18 -0.03 -5.63 7.49
C ALA A 18 0.06 -5.99 6.00
N TYR A 19 -1.08 -6.25 5.36
CA TYR A 19 -1.15 -6.50 3.93
C TYR A 19 -0.73 -5.27 3.11
N MET A 20 -1.22 -4.08 3.45
CA MET A 20 -0.86 -2.84 2.72
C MET A 20 0.62 -2.50 2.86
N THR A 21 1.20 -2.72 4.05
CA THR A 21 2.65 -2.59 4.26
C THR A 21 3.44 -3.58 3.41
N TRP A 22 2.97 -4.82 3.30
CA TRP A 22 3.60 -5.82 2.43
C TRP A 22 3.51 -5.43 0.94
N ALA A 23 2.33 -5.00 0.48
CA ALA A 23 2.10 -4.64 -0.91
C ALA A 23 2.96 -3.44 -1.35
N ALA A 24 3.06 -2.42 -0.48
CA ALA A 24 3.97 -1.29 -0.61
C ALA A 24 5.43 -1.73 -0.79
N ASN A 25 5.94 -2.52 0.14
CA ASN A 25 7.33 -3.00 0.11
C ASN A 25 7.62 -3.88 -1.12
N MET A 26 6.68 -4.74 -1.49
CA MET A 26 6.79 -5.57 -2.68
C MET A 26 6.90 -4.70 -3.94
N ALA A 27 6.04 -3.68 -4.09
CA ALA A 27 6.06 -2.78 -5.24
C ALA A 27 7.38 -2.01 -5.34
N VAL A 28 7.83 -1.41 -4.24
CA VAL A 28 9.10 -0.66 -4.20
C VAL A 28 10.30 -1.55 -4.54
N GLY A 29 10.30 -2.80 -4.05
CA GLY A 29 11.36 -3.79 -4.32
C GLY A 29 11.49 -4.24 -5.78
N THR A 30 10.57 -3.86 -6.66
CA THR A 30 10.70 -4.12 -8.10
C THR A 30 11.63 -3.14 -8.83
N GLU A 31 12.11 -2.09 -8.14
CA GLU A 31 13.13 -1.16 -8.65
C GLU A 31 12.81 -0.56 -10.03
N THR A 32 11.54 -0.17 -10.25
CA THR A 32 11.06 0.38 -11.53
C THR A 32 11.77 1.67 -11.98
N GLY A 33 12.47 2.34 -11.07
CA GLY A 33 13.18 3.60 -11.31
C GLY A 33 12.28 4.84 -11.29
N VAL A 34 10.99 4.69 -10.99
CA VAL A 34 10.02 5.79 -10.86
C VAL A 34 9.13 5.59 -9.62
N PRO A 35 8.52 6.65 -9.07
CA PRO A 35 7.65 6.54 -7.91
C PRO A 35 6.43 5.66 -8.15
N TRP A 36 5.93 5.06 -7.07
CA TRP A 36 4.62 4.43 -7.03
C TRP A 36 3.57 5.47 -6.59
N VAL A 37 2.29 5.06 -6.62
CA VAL A 37 1.16 5.80 -6.04
C VAL A 37 0.14 4.77 -5.54
N MET A 38 -0.50 5.04 -4.40
CA MET A 38 -1.62 4.27 -3.87
C MET A 38 -2.84 5.18 -3.72
N CYS A 39 -3.96 4.87 -4.37
CA CYS A 39 -5.15 5.74 -4.37
C CYS A 39 -6.10 5.41 -3.20
N LYS A 40 -6.63 6.47 -2.57
CA LYS A 40 -7.48 6.40 -1.36
C LYS A 40 -6.89 5.56 -0.22
N GLU A 41 -5.57 5.60 -0.09
CA GLU A 41 -4.83 5.01 1.02
C GLU A 41 -4.23 6.15 1.85
N ASP A 42 -4.91 6.53 2.95
CA ASP A 42 -4.48 7.66 3.79
C ASP A 42 -3.18 7.36 4.55
N ASP A 43 -2.88 6.08 4.75
CA ASP A 43 -1.72 5.56 5.48
C ASP A 43 -0.78 4.80 4.53
N ALA A 44 -0.62 5.32 3.30
CA ALA A 44 0.30 4.77 2.32
C ALA A 44 1.74 4.80 2.88
N PRO A 45 2.46 3.67 2.95
CA PRO A 45 3.82 3.65 3.47
C PRO A 45 4.79 4.41 2.54
N ASP A 46 5.74 5.15 3.10
CA ASP A 46 6.88 5.66 2.32
C ASP A 46 7.75 4.48 1.81
N PRO A 47 8.38 4.57 0.62
CA PRO A 47 8.42 5.68 -0.33
C PRO A 47 7.42 5.51 -1.50
N VAL A 48 6.28 4.86 -1.24
CA VAL A 48 5.29 4.50 -2.27
C VAL A 48 4.51 5.73 -2.73
#